data_AF-A0A3N5QZ06-F1
#
_entry.id   AF-A0A3N5QZ06-F1
#
_cell.length_a   1.000
_cell.length_b   1.000
_cell.length_c   1.000
_cell.angle_alpha   90.00
_cell.angle_beta   90.00
_cell.angle_gamma   90.00
#
_symmetry.space_group_name_H-M   'P 1'
#
loop_
_entity.id
_entity.type
_entity.pdbx_description
1 polymer ?
#
loop_
_entity_poly.entity_id
_entity_poly.type
_entity_poly.pdbx_seq_one_letter_code
_entity_poly.pdbx_strand_id
1 'polypeptide(L)'
;DEQKEVTAILLQMKSDTLAYLYQPRINKASVAQAVNPIQQIDRLLRDLVGNVRTMLLVLTGLIIIVSAISIFVSIYNSMADRKREIAIMRALGARRETVFSIIVAEAVLLCVGGWLVGTFLGHLFVFAAAPLVEARSDVLIDPWHFEPWELYLLPIMLVLSICVGLLPGLTAYRVDVAKGLQE
;
A
#
# COMPACT_ATOMS: atom_id res chain seq x y z
N ASP A 1 7.68 -48.32 -39.84
CA ASP A 1 6.75 -47.83 -38.79
C ASP A 1 7.43 -47.74 -37.45
N GLU A 2 8.19 -46.67 -37.23
CA GLU A 2 8.67 -46.31 -35.89
C GLU A 2 7.50 -45.67 -35.13
N GLN A 3 6.97 -46.39 -34.14
CA GLN A 3 5.99 -45.85 -33.22
C GLN A 3 6.63 -44.69 -32.44
N LYS A 4 6.16 -43.46 -32.66
CA LYS A 4 6.62 -42.29 -31.90
C LYS A 4 6.25 -42.47 -30.43
N GLU A 5 7.25 -42.62 -29.57
CA GLU A 5 7.07 -42.64 -28.13
C GLU A 5 6.70 -41.24 -27.64
N VAL A 6 5.56 -41.11 -26.96
CA VAL A 6 5.10 -39.83 -26.40
C VAL A 6 5.67 -39.69 -24.99
N THR A 7 6.68 -38.84 -24.82
CA THR A 7 7.38 -38.64 -23.53
C THR A 7 6.68 -37.63 -22.61
N ALA A 8 5.89 -36.70 -23.15
CA ALA A 8 5.21 -35.68 -22.36
C ALA A 8 3.88 -35.24 -22.99
N ILE A 9 2.88 -34.96 -22.15
CA ILE A 9 1.57 -34.44 -22.54
C ILE A 9 1.24 -33.25 -21.64
N LEU A 10 0.98 -32.07 -22.23
CA LEU A 10 0.50 -30.91 -21.50
C LEU A 10 -1.01 -31.00 -21.31
N LEU A 11 -1.46 -31.07 -20.06
CA LEU A 11 -2.87 -31.10 -19.69
C LEU A 11 -3.25 -29.76 -19.07
N GLN A 12 -3.96 -28.93 -19.83
CA GLN A 12 -4.51 -27.68 -19.32
C GLN A 12 -5.86 -27.96 -18.67
N MET A 13 -5.91 -27.91 -17.33
CA MET A 13 -7.15 -28.11 -16.58
C MET A 13 -7.92 -26.79 -16.47
N LYS A 14 -9.26 -26.86 -16.49
CA LYS A 14 -10.13 -25.69 -16.30
C LYS A 14 -10.05 -25.08 -14.89
N SER A 15 -9.54 -25.85 -13.92
CA SER A 15 -9.40 -25.42 -12.52
C SER A 15 -8.18 -26.08 -11.87
N ASP A 16 -7.42 -25.31 -11.09
CA ASP A 16 -6.26 -25.79 -10.34
C ASP A 16 -6.62 -26.86 -9.29
N THR A 17 -7.83 -26.76 -8.72
CA THR A 17 -8.36 -27.74 -7.77
C THR A 17 -8.53 -29.12 -8.40
N LEU A 18 -8.93 -29.17 -9.69
CA LEU A 18 -9.04 -30.42 -10.42
C LEU A 18 -7.65 -31.01 -10.68
N ALA A 19 -6.69 -30.20 -11.09
CA ALA A 19 -5.31 -30.65 -11.30
C ALA A 19 -4.73 -31.30 -10.03
N TYR A 20 -4.97 -30.68 -8.86
CA TYR A 20 -4.52 -31.21 -7.58
C TYR A 20 -5.18 -32.55 -7.20
N LEU A 21 -6.49 -32.71 -7.44
CA LEU A 21 -7.23 -33.93 -7.10
C LEU A 21 -6.85 -35.12 -8.01
N TYR A 22 -6.55 -34.86 -9.28
CA TYR A 22 -6.20 -35.91 -10.24
C TYR A 22 -4.72 -36.28 -10.23
N GLN A 23 -3.83 -35.41 -9.76
CA GLN A 23 -2.38 -35.68 -9.72
C GLN A 23 -2.02 -36.97 -8.94
N PRO A 24 -2.55 -37.24 -7.73
CA PRO A 24 -2.30 -38.50 -7.02
C PRO A 24 -2.90 -39.72 -7.73
N ARG A 25 -3.98 -39.55 -8.50
CA ARG A 25 -4.59 -40.65 -9.27
C ARG A 25 -3.73 -41.04 -10.47
N ILE A 26 -3.15 -40.05 -11.15
CA ILE A 26 -2.21 -40.27 -12.25
C ILE A 26 -0.91 -40.88 -11.72
N ASN A 27 -0.37 -40.35 -10.62
CA ASN A 27 0.88 -40.86 -10.02
C ASN A 27 0.77 -42.27 -9.42
N LYS A 28 -0.45 -42.77 -9.19
CA LYS A 28 -0.71 -44.16 -8.78
C LYS A 28 -0.72 -45.12 -9.96
N ALA A 29 -0.96 -44.63 -11.19
CA ALA A 29 -0.83 -45.44 -12.38
C ALA A 29 0.66 -45.59 -12.71
N SER A 30 1.12 -46.81 -12.98
CA SER A 30 2.53 -47.14 -13.21
C SER A 30 3.13 -46.60 -14.52
N VAL A 31 2.31 -45.94 -15.35
CA VAL A 31 2.64 -45.60 -16.75
C VAL A 31 2.98 -44.11 -16.91
N ALA A 32 2.58 -43.24 -15.97
CA ALA A 32 2.79 -41.80 -16.10
C ALA A 32 2.92 -41.09 -14.75
N GLN A 33 3.63 -39.96 -14.74
CA GLN A 33 3.75 -39.08 -13.59
C GLN A 33 3.20 -37.69 -13.95
N ALA A 34 2.22 -37.23 -13.18
CA ALA A 34 1.72 -35.87 -13.25
C ALA A 34 2.61 -34.94 -12.39
N VAL A 35 3.21 -33.96 -13.05
CA VAL A 35 4.00 -32.89 -12.43
C VAL A 35 3.37 -31.55 -12.80
N ASN A 36 3.17 -30.68 -11.82
CA ASN A 36 2.71 -29.31 -12.05
C ASN A 36 3.88 -28.34 -11.80
N PRO A 37 4.78 -28.13 -12.77
CA PRO A 37 6.01 -27.36 -12.53
C PRO A 37 5.76 -25.93 -12.06
N ILE A 38 4.61 -25.33 -12.41
CA ILE A 38 4.24 -23.97 -12.02
C ILE A 38 4.13 -23.85 -10.50
N GLN A 39 3.52 -24.81 -9.82
CA GLN A 39 3.39 -24.78 -8.36
C GLN A 39 4.75 -24.94 -7.66
N GLN A 40 5.67 -25.70 -8.25
CA GLN A 40 7.00 -25.94 -7.71
C GLN A 40 7.86 -24.69 -7.85
N ILE A 41 7.83 -24.06 -9.03
CA ILE A 41 8.52 -22.79 -9.28
C ILE A 41 8.00 -21.71 -8.34
N ASP A 42 6.67 -21.60 -8.22
CA ASP A 42 6.05 -20.60 -7.36
C ASP A 42 6.36 -20.83 -5.86
N ARG A 43 6.41 -22.08 -5.37
CA ARG A 43 6.88 -22.37 -4.01
C ARG A 43 8.34 -21.94 -3.80
N LEU A 44 9.23 -22.27 -4.74
CA LEU A 44 10.64 -21.88 -4.65
C LEU A 44 10.79 -20.35 -4.66
N LEU A 45 10.07 -19.65 -5.53
CA LEU A 45 10.07 -18.18 -5.56
C LEU A 45 9.50 -17.60 -4.27
N ARG A 46 8.42 -18.17 -3.73
CA ARG A 46 7.86 -17.75 -2.44
C ARG A 46 8.83 -17.97 -1.28
N ASP A 47 9.58 -19.06 -1.27
CA ASP A 47 10.55 -19.34 -0.20
C ASP A 47 11.80 -18.43 -0.31
N LEU A 48 12.24 -18.11 -1.53
CA LEU A 48 13.39 -17.23 -1.78
C LEU A 48 13.05 -15.74 -1.58
N VAL A 49 11.93 -15.27 -2.14
CA VAL A 49 11.56 -13.84 -2.19
C VAL A 49 10.55 -13.48 -1.11
N GLY A 50 9.73 -14.43 -0.63
CA GLY A 50 8.65 -14.17 0.33
C GLY A 50 9.14 -13.63 1.67
N ASN A 51 10.30 -14.09 2.15
CA ASN A 51 10.90 -13.57 3.38
C ASN A 51 11.30 -12.09 3.21
N VAL A 52 11.94 -11.74 2.09
CA VAL A 52 12.32 -10.36 1.77
C VAL A 52 11.08 -9.48 1.62
N ARG A 53 10.06 -9.96 0.91
CA ARG A 53 8.77 -9.26 0.75
C ARG A 53 8.11 -8.98 2.10
N THR A 54 8.09 -9.97 2.99
CA THR A 54 7.49 -9.82 4.33
C THR A 54 8.25 -8.79 5.17
N MET A 55 9.58 -8.81 5.11
CA MET A 55 10.42 -7.81 5.79
C MET A 55 10.15 -6.39 5.26
N LEU A 56 10.04 -6.22 3.95
CA LEU A 56 9.69 -4.94 3.33
C LEU A 56 8.29 -4.46 3.73
N LEU A 57 7.31 -5.36 3.83
CA LEU A 57 5.96 -5.02 4.29
C LEU A 57 5.95 -4.57 5.76
N VAL A 58 6.72 -5.23 6.63
CA VAL A 58 6.87 -4.79 8.03
C VAL A 58 7.52 -3.41 8.11
N LEU A 59 8.59 -3.18 7.33
CA LEU A 59 9.25 -1.89 7.25
C LEU A 59 8.32 -0.78 6.73
N THR A 60 7.50 -1.11 5.73
CA THR A 60 6.44 -0.22 5.23
C THR A 60 5.46 0.15 6.33
N GLY A 61 5.02 -0.82 7.14
CA GLY A 61 4.17 -0.58 8.32
C GLY A 61 4.81 0.41 9.31
N LEU A 62 6.11 0.27 9.58
CA LEU A 62 6.85 1.21 10.43
C LEU A 62 6.90 2.62 9.83
N ILE A 63 7.17 2.74 8.53
CA ILE A 63 7.19 4.04 7.83
C ILE A 63 5.82 4.72 7.90
N ILE A 64 4.73 3.95 7.76
CA ILE A 64 3.37 4.47 7.87
C ILE A 64 3.13 5.05 9.27
N ILE A 65 3.57 4.35 10.32
CA ILE A 65 3.44 4.83 11.71
C ILE A 65 4.24 6.12 11.92
N VAL A 66 5.50 6.16 11.46
CA VAL A 66 6.34 7.35 11.56
C VAL A 66 5.70 8.52 10.82
N SER A 67 5.19 8.29 9.61
CA SER A 67 4.52 9.30 8.80
C SER A 67 3.26 9.83 9.48
N ALA A 68 2.46 8.97 10.10
CA ALA A 68 1.29 9.36 10.88
C ALA A 68 1.66 10.29 12.05
N ILE A 69 2.75 9.97 12.76
CA ILE A 69 3.26 10.83 13.85
C ILE A 69 3.77 12.16 13.28
N SER A 70 4.47 12.16 12.14
CA SER A 70 4.94 13.40 11.50
C SER A 70 3.79 14.31 11.09
N ILE A 71 2.73 13.76 10.50
CA ILE A 71 1.51 14.51 10.16
C ILE A 71 0.86 15.08 11.43
N PHE A 72 0.74 14.27 12.48
CA PHE A 72 0.21 14.72 13.77
C PHE A 72 0.98 15.92 14.32
N VAL A 73 2.32 15.82 14.38
CA VAL A 73 3.19 16.90 14.89
C VAL A 73 3.09 18.15 14.00
N SER A 74 3.05 17.98 12.68
CA SER A 74 2.92 19.08 11.74
C SER A 74 1.62 19.86 11.93
N ILE A 75 0.48 19.15 12.03
CA ILE A 75 -0.83 19.77 12.28
C ILE A 75 -0.84 20.44 13.66
N TYR A 76 -0.31 19.77 14.67
CA TYR A 76 -0.25 20.33 16.03
C TYR A 76 0.52 21.65 16.09
N ASN A 77 1.67 21.74 15.40
CA ASN A 77 2.44 22.98 15.33
C ASN A 77 1.72 24.06 14.50
N SER A 78 1.16 23.71 13.33
CA SER A 78 0.34 24.61 12.50
C SER A 78 -0.79 25.24 13.31
N MET A 79 -1.43 24.45 14.17
CA MET A 79 -2.46 24.92 15.08
C MET A 79 -1.96 25.88 16.16
N ALA A 80 -0.77 25.61 16.74
CA ALA A 80 -0.18 26.47 17.75
C ALA A 80 0.17 27.85 17.18
N ASP A 81 0.74 27.89 15.98
CA ASP A 81 1.10 29.14 15.29
C ASP A 81 -0.14 29.94 14.87
N ARG A 82 -1.22 29.25 14.49
CA ARG A 82 -2.48 29.87 14.01
C ARG A 82 -3.52 30.08 15.10
N LYS A 83 -3.16 29.91 16.37
CA LYS A 83 -4.10 30.03 17.52
C LYS A 83 -4.84 31.37 17.52
N ARG A 84 -4.13 32.47 17.23
CA ARG A 84 -4.71 33.83 17.16
C ARG A 84 -5.70 33.97 16.00
N GLU A 85 -5.39 33.42 14.83
CA GLU A 85 -6.31 33.42 13.68
C GLU A 85 -7.60 32.67 13.99
N ILE A 86 -7.49 31.50 14.64
CA ILE A 86 -8.63 30.69 15.06
C ILE A 86 -9.48 31.45 16.10
N ALA A 87 -8.86 32.14 17.04
CA ALA A 87 -9.56 32.97 18.02
C ALA A 87 -10.34 34.12 17.34
N ILE A 88 -9.72 34.80 16.36
CA ILE A 88 -10.36 35.87 15.59
C ILE A 88 -11.54 35.32 14.77
N MET A 89 -11.36 34.19 14.07
CA MET A 89 -12.45 33.53 13.33
C MET A 89 -13.63 33.19 14.23
N ARG A 90 -13.37 32.64 15.44
CA ARG A 90 -14.42 32.31 16.41
C ARG A 90 -15.10 33.56 16.98
N ALA A 91 -14.36 34.67 17.18
CA ALA A 91 -14.92 35.94 17.62
C ALA A 91 -15.84 36.57 16.56
N LEU A 92 -15.55 36.35 15.27
CA LEU A 92 -16.40 36.75 14.14
C LEU A 92 -17.59 35.81 13.89
N GLY A 93 -17.75 34.75 14.71
CA GLY A 93 -18.91 33.84 14.66
C GLY A 93 -18.66 32.50 13.95
N ALA A 94 -17.41 32.17 13.58
CA ALA A 94 -17.11 30.85 13.02
C ALA A 94 -17.42 29.73 14.01
N ARG A 95 -18.13 28.69 13.53
CA ARG A 95 -18.48 27.52 14.33
C ARG A 95 -17.26 26.63 14.55
N ARG A 96 -17.25 25.87 15.65
CA ARG A 96 -16.19 24.91 15.96
C ARG A 96 -16.02 23.85 14.86
N GLU A 97 -17.10 23.49 14.19
CA GLU A 97 -17.13 22.59 13.04
C GLU A 97 -16.34 23.13 11.84
N THR A 98 -16.36 24.45 11.62
CA THR A 98 -15.60 25.08 10.53
C THR A 98 -14.10 24.93 10.76
N VAL A 99 -13.63 25.21 11.98
CA VAL A 99 -12.22 25.05 12.36
C VAL A 99 -11.80 23.58 12.23
N PHE A 100 -12.64 22.66 12.70
CA PHE A 100 -12.40 21.22 12.58
C PHE A 100 -12.31 20.76 11.11
N SER A 101 -13.21 21.23 10.25
CA SER A 101 -13.22 20.87 8.83
C SER A 101 -11.95 21.34 8.10
N ILE A 102 -11.41 22.51 8.49
CA ILE A 102 -10.15 23.03 7.95
C ILE A 102 -8.99 22.10 8.32
N ILE A 103 -8.92 21.67 9.59
CA ILE A 103 -7.85 20.78 10.07
C ILE A 103 -7.90 19.42 9.37
N VAL A 104 -9.09 18.84 9.24
CA VAL A 104 -9.27 17.57 8.52
C VAL A 104 -8.93 17.74 7.05
N ALA A 105 -9.30 18.85 6.41
CA ALA A 105 -8.94 19.14 5.03
C ALA A 105 -7.43 19.27 4.85
N GLU A 106 -6.71 19.90 5.79
CA GLU A 106 -5.25 20.01 5.77
C GLU A 106 -4.58 18.62 5.84
N ALA A 107 -5.06 17.75 6.74
CA ALA A 107 -4.59 16.36 6.84
C ALA A 107 -4.84 15.56 5.55
N VAL A 108 -6.04 15.69 4.97
CA VAL A 108 -6.41 15.01 3.72
C VAL A 108 -5.57 15.52 2.55
N LEU A 109 -5.34 16.83 2.44
CA LEU A 109 -4.51 17.42 1.39
C LEU A 109 -3.05 16.95 1.48
N LEU A 110 -2.47 16.92 2.68
CA LEU A 110 -1.12 16.39 2.88
C LEU A 110 -1.03 14.90 2.50
N CYS A 111 -2.05 14.11 2.86
CA CYS A 111 -2.11 12.69 2.52
C CYS A 111 -2.23 12.45 1.01
N VAL A 112 -3.17 13.13 0.34
CA VAL A 112 -3.37 12.98 -1.12
C VAL A 112 -2.15 13.48 -1.89
N GLY A 113 -1.58 14.62 -1.50
CA GLY A 113 -0.37 15.14 -2.11
C GLY A 113 0.82 14.20 -1.94
N GLY A 114 1.02 13.67 -0.72
CA GLY A 114 2.05 12.67 -0.44
C GLY A 114 1.87 11.38 -1.21
N TRP A 115 0.63 10.87 -1.33
CA TRP A 115 0.33 9.68 -2.12
C TRP A 115 0.63 9.91 -3.61
N LEU A 116 0.16 11.00 -4.19
CA LEU A 116 0.41 11.32 -5.61
C LEU A 116 1.91 11.40 -5.91
N VAL A 117 2.65 12.16 -5.09
CA VAL A 117 4.09 12.33 -5.28
C VAL A 117 4.84 11.02 -5.02
N GLY A 118 4.46 10.28 -3.97
CA GLY A 118 5.08 9.01 -3.60
C GLY A 118 4.90 7.93 -4.65
N THR A 119 3.67 7.75 -5.15
CA THR A 119 3.38 6.80 -6.24
C THR A 119 4.13 7.20 -7.51
N PHE A 120 4.10 8.47 -7.89
CA PHE A 120 4.84 8.95 -9.07
C PHE A 120 6.35 8.70 -8.96
N LEU A 121 6.96 9.04 -7.83
CA LEU A 121 8.39 8.79 -7.59
C LEU A 121 8.71 7.29 -7.53
N GLY A 122 7.80 6.46 -6.99
CA GLY A 122 7.93 5.01 -6.96
C GLY A 122 8.01 4.41 -8.36
N HIS A 123 7.04 4.73 -9.23
CA HIS A 123 7.08 4.28 -10.63
C HIS A 123 8.27 4.84 -11.40
N LEU A 124 8.67 6.09 -11.13
CA LEU A 124 9.86 6.67 -11.74
C LEU A 124 11.13 5.91 -11.34
N PHE A 125 11.22 5.47 -10.09
CA PHE A 125 12.32 4.65 -9.60
C PHE A 125 12.34 3.27 -10.26
N VAL A 126 11.17 2.62 -10.38
CA VAL A 126 11.03 1.34 -11.09
C VAL A 126 11.44 1.50 -12.56
N PHE A 127 11.00 2.57 -13.23
CA PHE A 127 11.37 2.88 -14.61
C PHE A 127 12.90 3.02 -14.77
N ALA A 128 13.56 3.70 -13.83
CA ALA A 128 15.01 3.85 -13.85
C ALA A 128 15.76 2.54 -13.52
N ALA A 129 15.19 1.68 -12.67
CA ALA A 129 15.80 0.42 -12.23
C ALA A 129 15.53 -0.77 -13.17
N ALA A 130 14.42 -0.74 -13.92
CA ALA A 130 14.01 -1.80 -14.85
C ALA A 130 15.14 -2.30 -15.80
N PRO A 131 15.88 -1.42 -16.52
CA PRO A 131 16.92 -1.89 -17.44
C PRO A 131 18.09 -2.59 -16.73
N LEU A 132 18.40 -2.24 -15.48
CA LEU A 132 19.44 -2.90 -14.70
C LEU A 132 19.06 -4.34 -14.30
N VAL A 133 17.76 -4.56 -14.06
CA VAL A 133 17.22 -5.87 -13.68
C VAL A 133 17.06 -6.76 -14.90
N GLU A 134 16.54 -6.21 -16.00
CA GLU A 134 16.42 -6.93 -17.28
C GLU A 134 17.76 -7.48 -17.74
N ALA A 135 18.83 -6.67 -17.65
CA ALA A 135 20.18 -7.07 -18.03
C ALA A 135 20.77 -8.25 -17.22
N ARG A 136 20.20 -8.59 -16.07
CA ARG A 136 20.72 -9.65 -15.18
C ARG A 136 19.79 -10.85 -15.03
N SER A 137 18.52 -10.71 -15.36
CA SER A 137 17.47 -11.65 -14.95
C SER A 137 16.62 -12.17 -16.10
N ASP A 138 16.71 -11.58 -17.30
CA ASP A 138 15.79 -11.82 -18.44
C ASP A 138 14.30 -11.66 -18.05
N VAL A 139 14.02 -10.94 -16.95
CA VAL A 139 12.66 -10.63 -16.46
C VAL A 139 12.29 -9.25 -16.98
N LEU A 140 11.26 -9.18 -17.83
CA LEU A 140 10.65 -7.94 -18.28
C LEU A 140 9.87 -7.30 -17.14
N ILE A 141 10.21 -6.07 -16.80
CA ILE A 141 9.50 -5.29 -15.78
C ILE A 141 8.77 -4.15 -16.50
N ASP A 142 7.43 -4.19 -16.46
CA ASP A 142 6.62 -3.07 -16.94
C ASP A 142 6.49 -2.01 -15.83
N PRO A 143 7.13 -0.83 -15.95
CA PRO A 143 7.10 0.18 -14.90
C PRO A 143 5.73 0.83 -14.71
N TRP A 144 4.85 0.72 -15.71
CA TRP A 144 3.52 1.32 -15.70
C TRP A 144 2.42 0.32 -15.36
N HIS A 145 2.80 -0.91 -14.98
CA HIS A 145 1.87 -1.89 -14.48
C HIS A 145 1.41 -1.51 -13.07
N PHE A 146 0.18 -0.99 -12.96
CA PHE A 146 -0.46 -0.73 -11.68
C PHE A 146 -1.07 -2.01 -11.12
N GLU A 147 -0.54 -2.46 -9.98
CA GLU A 147 -1.12 -3.61 -9.29
C GLU A 147 -2.40 -3.17 -8.55
N PRO A 148 -3.49 -3.97 -8.56
CA PRO A 148 -4.76 -3.59 -7.93
C PRO A 148 -4.64 -3.19 -6.44
N TRP A 149 -3.65 -3.76 -5.74
CA TRP A 149 -3.30 -3.42 -4.36
C TRP A 149 -2.94 -1.95 -4.17
N GLU A 150 -2.26 -1.32 -5.14
CA GLU A 150 -1.84 0.07 -5.04
C GLU A 150 -3.03 1.04 -5.01
N LEU A 151 -4.13 0.67 -5.67
CA LEU A 151 -5.37 1.44 -5.63
C LEU A 151 -6.04 1.35 -4.26
N TYR A 152 -5.95 0.21 -3.57
CA TYR A 152 -6.48 0.05 -2.21
C TYR A 152 -5.65 0.80 -1.15
N LEU A 153 -4.41 1.17 -1.43
CA LEU A 153 -3.60 1.97 -0.50
C LEU A 153 -4.16 3.37 -0.28
N LEU A 154 -4.71 4.01 -1.32
CA LEU A 154 -5.29 5.35 -1.21
C LEU A 154 -6.41 5.43 -0.15
N PRO A 155 -7.50 4.63 -0.22
CA PRO A 155 -8.55 4.71 0.79
C PRO A 155 -8.05 4.33 2.19
N ILE A 156 -7.11 3.39 2.31
CA ILE A 156 -6.51 3.04 3.61
C ILE A 156 -5.76 4.25 4.20
N MET A 157 -4.92 4.90 3.39
CA MET A 157 -4.15 6.08 3.82
C MET A 157 -5.05 7.27 4.13
N LEU A 158 -6.13 7.46 3.36
CA LEU A 158 -7.14 8.49 3.64
C LEU A 158 -7.82 8.28 4.98
N VAL A 159 -8.27 7.05 5.27
CA VAL A 159 -8.87 6.71 6.57
C VAL A 159 -7.87 6.95 7.69
N LEU A 160 -6.62 6.51 7.52
CA LEU A 160 -5.56 6.72 8.50
C LEU A 160 -5.30 8.22 8.74
N SER A 161 -5.21 9.02 7.68
CA SER A 161 -4.99 10.47 7.75
C SER A 161 -6.12 11.18 8.48
N ILE A 162 -7.38 10.82 8.18
CA ILE A 162 -8.53 11.36 8.89
C ILE A 162 -8.43 10.98 10.38
N CYS A 163 -8.16 9.72 10.71
CA CYS A 163 -7.98 9.28 12.10
C CYS A 163 -6.88 10.08 12.83
N VAL A 164 -5.77 10.36 12.16
CA VAL A 164 -4.66 11.17 12.71
C VAL A 164 -5.10 12.62 12.91
N GLY A 165 -5.78 13.23 11.93
CA GLY A 165 -6.28 14.61 12.00
C GLY A 165 -7.40 14.84 13.01
N LEU A 166 -8.15 13.79 13.36
CA LEU A 166 -9.18 13.85 14.41
C LEU A 166 -8.61 14.15 15.79
N LEU A 167 -7.43 13.63 16.12
CA LEU A 167 -6.80 13.84 17.43
C LEU A 167 -6.53 15.33 17.74
N PRO A 168 -5.79 16.10 16.90
CA PRO A 168 -5.59 17.53 17.09
C PRO A 168 -6.88 18.34 16.87
N GLY A 169 -7.77 17.89 15.96
CA GLY A 169 -9.07 18.55 15.75
C GLY A 169 -9.94 18.55 17.01
N LEU A 170 -9.90 17.48 17.80
CA LEU A 170 -10.65 17.38 19.06
C LEU A 170 -10.01 18.20 20.19
N THR A 171 -8.67 18.29 20.25
CA THR A 171 -8.02 19.16 21.24
C THR A 171 -8.29 20.64 20.93
N ALA A 172 -8.32 21.04 19.65
CA ALA A 172 -8.72 22.37 19.20
C ALA A 172 -10.15 22.74 19.65
N TYR A 173 -11.08 21.78 19.59
CA TYR A 173 -12.47 21.96 19.99
C TYR A 173 -12.61 22.38 21.46
N ARG A 174 -11.63 22.02 22.31
CA ARG A 174 -11.62 22.26 23.75
C ARG A 174 -10.83 23.50 24.18
N VAL A 175 -10.16 24.20 23.26
CA VAL A 175 -9.42 25.42 23.62
C VAL A 175 -10.40 26.58 23.87
N ASP A 176 -10.32 27.14 25.06
CA ASP A 176 -11.15 28.25 25.51
C ASP A 176 -10.75 29.56 24.83
N VAL A 177 -11.72 30.23 24.21
CA VAL A 177 -11.49 31.45 23.42
C VAL A 177 -10.95 32.58 24.29
N ALA A 178 -11.37 32.64 25.55
CA ALA A 178 -10.97 33.68 26.49
C ALA A 178 -9.46 33.66 26.80
N LYS A 179 -8.82 32.48 26.80
CA LYS A 179 -7.37 32.35 27.01
C LYS A 179 -6.56 32.72 25.77
N GLY A 180 -7.08 32.43 24.57
CA GLY A 180 -6.37 32.70 23.31
C GLY A 180 -6.28 34.18 22.90
N LEU A 181 -7.01 35.06 23.58
CA LEU A 181 -6.95 36.52 23.38
C LEU A 181 -6.10 37.24 24.44
N GLN A 182 -5.68 36.53 25.49
CA GLN A 182 -4.84 37.08 26.58
C GLN A 182 -3.36 36.76 26.41
N GLU A 183 -3.01 35.81 25.54
CA GLU A 183 -1.65 35.53 25.04
C GLU A 183 -1.42 36.29 23.72
#